data_AF-A0AAV0KPC7-F1
#
_entry.id   AF-A0AAV0KPC7-F1
#
_cell.length_a   1.000
_cell.length_b   1.000
_cell.length_c   1.000
_cell.angle_alpha   90.00
_cell.angle_beta   90.00
_cell.angle_gamma   90.00
#
_symmetry.space_group_name_H-M   'P 1'
#
loop_
_entity.id
_entity.type
_entity.pdbx_description
1 polymer ?
#
loop_
_entity_poly.entity_id
_entity_poly.type
_entity_poly.pdbx_seq_one_letter_code
_entity_poly.pdbx_strand_id
1 'polypeptide(L)'
;MARVWQWNGDGQANPGLVDGIANYVRMKANLAPVGQSTKPRCGGRWDQGGDVTARFLDYCDSMRKGFVADLNMKMKYSYSDNYFQQLLGKSVNQVWRQYKKKYNRG
;
A
#
# COMPACT_ATOMS: atom_id res chain seq x y z
N MET A 1 -0.57 -21.70 -6.32
CA MET A 1 -1.51 -21.12 -5.33
C MET A 1 -0.70 -20.40 -4.27
N ALA A 2 -0.78 -19.08 -4.18
CA ALA A 2 -0.22 -18.33 -3.04
C ALA A 2 -1.37 -18.07 -2.06
N ARG A 3 -1.41 -18.78 -0.94
CA ARG A 3 -2.23 -18.35 0.21
C ARG A 3 -1.44 -17.27 0.93
N VAL A 4 -1.59 -16.02 0.49
CA VAL A 4 -1.09 -14.88 1.26
C VAL A 4 -2.05 -14.70 2.43
N TRP A 5 -1.64 -15.11 3.62
CA TRP A 5 -2.33 -14.73 4.84
C TRP A 5 -2.14 -13.24 5.02
N GLN A 6 -3.22 -12.48 4.88
CA GLN A 6 -3.20 -11.05 5.12
C GLN A 6 -3.46 -10.78 6.59
N TRP A 7 -2.58 -9.99 7.21
CA TRP A 7 -2.71 -9.60 8.60
C TRP A 7 -3.33 -8.20 8.70
N ASN A 8 -4.17 -7.99 9.72
CA ASN A 8 -4.85 -6.72 9.98
C ASN A 8 -4.24 -5.93 11.15
N GLY A 9 -3.03 -6.29 11.61
CA GLY A 9 -2.38 -5.60 12.72
C GLY A 9 -3.08 -5.80 14.06
N ASP A 10 -3.72 -6.94 14.29
CA ASP A 10 -4.56 -7.19 15.47
C ASP A 10 -5.70 -6.14 15.61
N GLY A 11 -6.29 -5.76 14.46
CA GLY A 11 -7.32 -4.74 14.37
C GLY A 11 -6.81 -3.28 14.42
N GLN A 12 -5.50 -3.07 14.59
CA GLN A 12 -4.91 -1.72 14.66
C GLN A 12 -4.66 -1.11 13.27
N ALA A 13 -4.61 -1.92 12.21
CA ALA A 13 -4.44 -1.41 10.86
C ALA A 13 -5.71 -0.69 10.39
N ASN A 14 -5.55 0.47 9.75
CA ASN A 14 -6.66 1.15 9.08
C ASN A 14 -7.28 0.20 8.03
N PRO A 15 -8.62 0.09 7.96
CA PRO A 15 -9.34 -0.63 6.90
C PRO A 15 -8.81 -0.36 5.48
N GLY A 16 -8.48 0.89 5.15
CA GLY A 16 -7.93 1.28 3.85
C GLY A 16 -6.55 0.69 3.53
N LEU A 17 -5.74 0.36 4.54
CA LEU A 17 -4.49 -0.39 4.36
C LEU A 17 -4.76 -1.87 4.12
N VAL A 18 -5.66 -2.47 4.88
CA VAL A 18 -6.07 -3.86 4.72
C VAL A 18 -6.66 -4.05 3.31
N ASP A 19 -7.64 -3.25 2.92
CA ASP A 19 -8.22 -3.29 1.57
C ASP A 19 -7.17 -3.01 0.49
N GLY A 20 -6.23 -2.10 0.78
CA GLY A 20 -5.12 -1.77 -0.11
C GLY A 20 -4.19 -2.93 -0.43
N ILE A 21 -3.82 -3.74 0.58
CA ILE A 21 -2.98 -4.93 0.41
C ILE A 21 -3.73 -5.98 -0.43
N ALA A 22 -5.02 -6.20 -0.16
CA ALA A 22 -5.84 -7.12 -0.93
C ALA A 22 -5.93 -6.71 -2.41
N ASN A 23 -6.18 -5.42 -2.67
CA ASN A 23 -6.24 -4.87 -4.03
C ASN A 23 -4.86 -4.89 -4.73
N TYR A 24 -3.77 -4.69 -4.00
CA TYR A 24 -2.40 -4.84 -4.52
C TYR A 24 -2.11 -6.27 -4.99
N VAL A 25 -2.46 -7.29 -4.19
CA VAL A 25 -2.27 -8.69 -4.56
C VAL A 25 -3.11 -9.04 -5.79
N ARG A 26 -4.37 -8.60 -5.83
CA ARG A 26 -5.25 -8.76 -7.01
C ARG A 26 -4.64 -8.12 -8.26
N MET A 27 -4.07 -6.93 -8.14
CA MET A 27 -3.37 -6.24 -9.22
C MET A 27 -2.13 -7.01 -9.71
N LYS A 28 -1.25 -7.46 -8.81
CA LYS A 28 -0.03 -8.18 -9.18
C LYS A 28 -0.28 -9.57 -9.76
N ALA A 29 -1.36 -10.22 -9.35
CA ALA A 29 -1.74 -11.52 -9.87
C ALA A 29 -2.38 -11.46 -11.27
N ASN A 30 -2.56 -10.26 -11.85
CA ASN A 30 -3.28 -10.03 -13.10
C ASN A 30 -4.72 -10.61 -13.09
N LEU A 31 -5.30 -10.74 -11.89
CA LEU A 31 -6.58 -11.42 -11.66
C LEU A 31 -7.79 -10.48 -11.71
N ALA A 32 -7.58 -9.17 -11.84
CA ALA A 32 -8.66 -8.22 -12.02
C ALA A 32 -8.19 -7.04 -12.88
N PRO A 33 -9.08 -6.45 -13.69
CA PRO A 33 -8.92 -5.07 -14.09
C PRO A 33 -9.05 -4.23 -12.81
N VAL A 34 -7.94 -3.96 -12.12
CA VAL A 34 -7.91 -2.90 -11.10
C VAL A 34 -8.29 -1.63 -11.83
N GLY A 35 -9.55 -1.23 -11.67
CA GLY A 35 -10.24 -0.29 -12.52
C GLY A 35 -9.40 0.93 -12.86
N GLN A 36 -9.32 1.23 -14.14
CA GLN A 36 -9.75 2.47 -14.79
C GLN A 36 -10.21 3.70 -13.95
N SER A 37 -10.54 3.59 -12.66
CA SER A 37 -11.39 4.56 -11.95
C SER A 37 -10.69 5.41 -10.89
N THR A 38 -9.43 5.16 -10.55
CA THR A 38 -8.63 6.11 -9.76
C THR A 38 -7.35 6.41 -10.51
N LYS A 39 -7.32 7.60 -11.14
CA LYS A 39 -6.08 8.18 -11.65
C LYS A 39 -5.05 8.15 -10.50
N PRO A 40 -3.76 7.95 -10.76
CA PRO A 40 -2.70 7.99 -9.73
C PRO A 40 -2.70 9.25 -8.84
N ARG A 41 -3.44 10.29 -9.26
CA ARG A 41 -3.63 11.60 -8.63
C ARG A 41 -4.81 11.69 -7.66
N CYS A 42 -5.71 10.70 -7.65
CA CYS A 42 -6.94 10.77 -6.86
C CYS A 42 -6.67 10.30 -5.42
N GLY A 43 -6.41 11.25 -4.53
CA GLY A 43 -6.55 11.03 -3.09
C GLY A 43 -5.85 12.07 -2.21
N GLY A 44 -6.52 12.45 -1.12
CA GLY A 44 -5.96 13.32 -0.09
C GLY A 44 -4.94 12.58 0.77
N ARG A 45 -5.27 11.35 1.18
CA ARG A 45 -4.44 10.49 2.05
C ARG A 45 -4.11 9.16 1.39
N TRP A 46 -3.00 8.56 1.83
CA TRP A 46 -2.51 7.30 1.29
C TRP A 46 -3.39 6.10 1.69
N ASP A 47 -4.18 6.23 2.77
CA ASP A 47 -4.97 5.20 3.43
C ASP A 47 -6.50 5.41 3.28
N GLN A 48 -6.92 6.28 2.36
CA GLN A 48 -8.34 6.69 2.25
C GLN A 48 -9.25 5.67 1.56
N GLY A 49 -8.69 4.62 0.93
CA GLY A 49 -9.48 3.61 0.23
C GLY A 49 -8.60 2.63 -0.55
N GLY A 50 -9.09 1.41 -0.74
CA GLY A 50 -8.30 0.27 -1.24
C GLY A 50 -7.57 0.53 -2.55
N ASP A 51 -8.19 1.18 -3.54
CA ASP A 51 -7.55 1.41 -4.84
C ASP A 51 -6.42 2.44 -4.77
N VAL A 52 -6.62 3.53 -4.02
CA VAL A 52 -5.60 4.56 -3.80
C VAL A 52 -4.42 3.96 -3.05
N THR A 53 -4.71 3.21 -1.99
CA THR A 53 -3.68 2.54 -1.19
C THR A 53 -2.94 1.49 -2.01
N ALA A 54 -3.61 0.70 -2.86
CA ALA A 54 -2.97 -0.32 -3.68
C ALA A 54 -1.94 0.27 -4.66
N ARG A 55 -2.26 1.40 -5.32
CA ARG A 55 -1.32 2.11 -6.21
C ARG A 55 -0.16 2.71 -5.44
N PHE A 56 -0.42 3.23 -4.24
CA PHE A 56 0.63 3.71 -3.36
C PHE A 56 1.57 2.58 -2.91
N LEU A 57 1.03 1.42 -2.55
CA LEU A 57 1.78 0.23 -2.16
C LEU A 57 2.64 -0.30 -3.31
N ASP A 58 2.14 -0.25 -4.55
CA ASP A 58 2.92 -0.58 -5.75
C ASP A 58 4.10 0.37 -5.98
N TYR A 59 3.90 1.67 -5.73
CA TYR A 59 5.00 2.61 -5.72
C TYR A 59 6.03 2.30 -4.62
N CYS A 60 5.59 1.95 -3.41
CA CYS A 60 6.49 1.53 -2.33
C CYS A 60 7.29 0.27 -2.69
N ASP A 61 6.63 -0.72 -3.32
CA ASP A 61 7.30 -1.94 -3.81
C ASP A 61 8.31 -1.65 -4.93
N SER A 62 8.04 -0.64 -5.77
CA SER A 62 9.02 -0.18 -6.77
C SER A 62 10.26 0.48 -6.16
N MET A 63 10.16 1.02 -4.94
CA MET A 63 11.31 1.57 -4.20
C MET A 63 12.09 0.48 -3.46
N ARG A 64 11.40 -0.55 -2.97
CA ARG A 64 12.01 -1.73 -2.34
C ARG A 64 11.18 -2.96 -2.69
N LYS A 65 11.71 -3.78 -3.59
CA LYS A 65 11.05 -5.03 -4.02
C LYS A 65 10.71 -5.91 -2.81
N GLY A 66 9.46 -6.34 -2.72
CA GLY A 66 8.96 -7.15 -1.60
C GLY A 66 8.48 -6.33 -0.40
N PHE A 67 8.43 -5.00 -0.50
CA PHE A 67 7.94 -4.12 0.56
C PHE A 67 6.58 -4.55 1.09
N VAL A 68 5.63 -4.86 0.21
CA VAL A 68 4.25 -5.19 0.63
C VAL A 68 4.20 -6.51 1.40
N ALA A 69 5.00 -7.50 0.98
CA ALA A 69 5.10 -8.76 1.68
C ALA A 69 5.68 -8.58 3.09
N ASP A 70 6.77 -7.80 3.21
CA ASP A 70 7.41 -7.52 4.49
C ASP A 70 6.52 -6.69 5.43
N LEU A 71 5.79 -5.71 4.87
CA LEU A 71 4.81 -4.93 5.61
C LEU A 71 3.72 -5.84 6.17
N ASN A 72 3.13 -6.69 5.33
CA ASN A 72 2.11 -7.65 5.75
C ASN A 72 2.64 -8.59 6.84
N MET A 73 3.87 -9.08 6.72
CA MET A 73 4.49 -9.92 7.76
C MET A 73 4.67 -9.18 9.10
N LYS A 74 5.09 -7.91 9.08
CA LYS A 74 5.19 -7.09 10.31
C LYS A 74 3.82 -6.82 10.94
N MET A 75 2.75 -6.82 10.14
CA MET A 75 1.38 -6.60 10.60
C MET A 75 0.77 -7.80 11.35
N LYS A 76 1.53 -8.87 11.60
CA LYS A 76 0.99 -10.09 12.22
C LYS A 76 0.30 -9.85 13.57
N TYR A 77 0.83 -8.95 14.39
CA TYR A 77 0.35 -8.72 15.76
C TYR A 77 0.10 -7.25 16.12
N SER A 78 0.49 -6.31 15.26
CA SER A 78 0.32 -4.88 15.51
C SER A 78 0.50 -4.09 14.22
N TYR A 79 0.07 -2.84 14.20
CA TYR A 79 0.35 -1.93 13.09
C TYR A 79 0.87 -0.57 13.57
N SER A 80 1.84 -0.03 12.85
CA SER A 80 2.30 1.34 13.01
C SER A 80 2.79 1.91 11.67
N ASP A 81 2.43 3.16 11.37
CA ASP A 81 2.95 3.90 10.22
C ASP A 81 4.49 3.99 10.21
N ASN A 82 5.14 3.81 11.37
CA ASN A 82 6.60 3.74 11.48
C ASN A 82 7.20 2.54 10.70
N TYR A 83 6.41 1.51 10.37
CA TYR A 83 6.89 0.39 9.56
C TYR A 83 7.36 0.84 8.17
N PHE A 84 6.78 1.90 7.61
CA PHE A 84 7.27 2.50 6.37
C PHE A 84 8.70 3.04 6.55
N GLN A 85 8.98 3.70 7.68
CA GLN A 85 10.32 4.20 7.97
C GLN A 85 11.32 3.07 8.21
N GLN A 86 10.90 2.00 8.90
CA GLN A 86 11.75 0.83 9.12
C GLN A 86 12.08 0.10 7.80
N LEU A 87 11.12 0.01 6.88
CA LEU A 87 11.28 -0.74 5.62
C LEU A 87 11.89 0.09 4.49
N LEU A 88 11.58 1.39 4.41
CA LEU A 88 11.98 2.28 3.30
C LEU A 88 12.96 3.39 3.71
N GLY A 89 13.29 3.50 4.99
CA GLY A 89 14.09 4.61 5.53
C GLY A 89 13.37 5.97 5.52
N LYS A 90 12.06 5.99 5.22
CA LYS A 90 11.25 7.21 5.05
C LYS A 90 9.89 7.04 5.69
N SER A 91 9.37 8.08 6.35
CA SER A 91 8.02 8.03 6.91
C SER A 91 6.96 7.90 5.82
N VAL A 92 5.81 7.30 6.13
CA VAL A 92 4.72 7.12 5.16
C VAL A 92 4.30 8.45 4.52
N ASN A 93 4.32 9.54 5.29
CA ASN A 93 4.02 10.89 4.81
C ASN A 93 5.06 11.41 3.80
N GLN A 94 6.35 11.11 3.99
CA GLN A 94 7.39 11.46 3.02
C GLN A 94 7.21 10.68 1.72
N VAL A 95 6.97 9.37 1.81
CA VAL A 95 6.75 8.52 0.63
C VAL A 95 5.48 8.93 -0.10
N TRP A 96 4.40 9.25 0.61
CA TRP A 96 3.16 9.76 0.03
C TRP A 96 3.35 11.08 -0.72
N ARG A 97 4.14 12.01 -0.18
CA ARG A 97 4.49 13.25 -0.90
C ARG A 97 5.31 12.97 -2.17
N GLN A 98 6.23 12.01 -2.13
CA GLN A 98 7.03 11.61 -3.31
C GLN A 98 6.14 10.96 -4.38
N TYR A 99 5.24 10.07 -3.98
CA TYR A 99 4.21 9.50 -4.84
C TYR A 99 3.39 10.60 -5.52
N LYS A 100 2.81 11.53 -4.72
CA LYS A 100 2.06 12.66 -5.27
C LYS A 100 2.91 13.50 -6.21
N LYS A 101 4.17 13.83 -5.89
CA LYS A 101 5.04 14.58 -6.82
C LYS A 101 5.28 13.84 -8.15
N LYS A 102 5.46 12.51 -8.12
CA LYS A 102 5.69 11.70 -9.32
C LYS A 102 4.47 11.69 -10.23
N TYR A 103 3.28 11.60 -9.66
CA TYR A 103 2.05 11.40 -10.42
C TYR A 103 1.17 12.64 -10.57
N ASN A 104 1.42 13.71 -9.81
CA ASN A 104 0.68 14.98 -9.84
C ASN A 104 1.34 16.06 -10.72
N ARG A 105 2.33 15.70 -11.54
CA ARG A 105 2.80 16.57 -12.63
C ARG A 105 1.72 16.60 -13.71
N GLY A 106 0.84 17.60 -13.62
CA GLY A 106 0.13 18.18 -14.77
C GLY A 106 0.91 19.40 -15.20
#